data_AF-A0A2E2XX00-F1
#
_entry.id   AF-A0A2E2XX00-F1
#
_cell.length_a   1.000
_cell.length_b   1.000
_cell.length_c   1.000
_cell.angle_alpha   90.00
_cell.angle_beta   90.00
_cell.angle_gamma   90.00
#
_symmetry.space_group_name_H-M   'P 1'
#
loop_
_entity.id
_entity.type
_entity.pdbx_description
1 polymer ?
#
loop_
_entity_poly.entity_id
_entity_poly.type
_entity_poly.pdbx_seq_one_letter_code
_entity_poly.pdbx_strand_id
1 'polypeptide(L)'
;MDISTYLEPVRIEKLRLSDSTGRYRLAEAITIYTEDSTFPDIEKYDVAIIGVGDDRATLNKGCDNAPDSVRSWFYGLFAHWNNVNIVDVGNIKKGHRVDDTYFALKEVVSELLKNNVVSLIIGGGQDLTYANYLAYENIGRIINIAAIDPVFDLGHDEHELNSKSYLSHIILHQPNFLFNYTNIGYQTYFVDQDSLVLMKNLYFDTNRLGNVKADMEEVEPMVRDADILSIDIGSIKHSEAPAMDKAMPNGFTGEEMCRICRYAGMSDKLTSIGFYELNPSFDDNGASAHLYAQMMWYFLDGFSNRRDDFPANDSKNYVKFKVQIENFEEELTFLKSKKTDRWWMIVSSKDMVSQKYKRHQYVPCSYDDYQTALNHELPDRWWKVQQKLM
;
A
#
# COMPACT_ATOMS: atom_id res chain seq x y z
N MET A 1 -3.33 -17.42 16.56
CA MET A 1 -4.03 -18.44 15.76
C MET A 1 -2.95 -19.19 14.97
N ASP A 2 -3.08 -20.50 14.71
CA ASP A 2 -2.09 -21.18 13.87
C ASP A 2 -2.35 -20.85 12.38
N ILE A 3 -1.70 -19.80 11.89
CA ILE A 3 -1.87 -19.34 10.50
C ILE A 3 -1.19 -20.25 9.47
N SER A 4 -0.31 -21.17 9.90
CA SER A 4 0.40 -22.09 9.00
C SER A 4 -0.55 -23.01 8.23
N THR A 5 -1.75 -23.26 8.78
CA THR A 5 -2.78 -24.07 8.12
C THR A 5 -3.26 -23.45 6.81
N TYR A 6 -3.20 -22.12 6.67
CA TYR A 6 -3.60 -21.39 5.48
C TYR A 6 -2.48 -21.24 4.44
N LEU A 7 -1.26 -21.65 4.77
CA LEU A 7 -0.06 -21.37 3.98
C LEU A 7 0.54 -22.64 3.38
N GLU A 8 1.02 -22.51 2.15
CA GLU A 8 1.87 -23.47 1.45
C GLU A 8 3.30 -22.94 1.39
N PRO A 9 4.31 -23.79 1.65
CA PRO A 9 5.71 -23.37 1.60
C PRO A 9 6.15 -22.92 0.21
N VAL A 10 7.18 -22.07 0.16
CA VAL A 10 7.86 -21.69 -1.08
C VAL A 10 8.62 -22.90 -1.62
N ARG A 11 8.40 -23.20 -2.90
CA ARG A 11 9.10 -24.25 -3.63
C ARG A 11 10.33 -23.68 -4.32
N ILE A 12 11.39 -23.47 -3.54
CA ILE A 12 12.63 -22.82 -3.99
C ILE A 12 13.21 -23.51 -5.24
N GLU A 13 13.10 -24.83 -5.33
CA GLU A 13 13.57 -25.64 -6.47
C GLU A 13 12.88 -25.32 -7.79
N LYS A 14 11.71 -24.68 -7.76
CA LYS A 14 10.99 -24.20 -8.95
C LYS A 14 11.37 -22.78 -9.34
N LEU A 15 12.06 -22.04 -8.47
CA LEU A 15 12.46 -20.66 -8.73
C LEU A 15 13.73 -20.63 -9.57
N ARG A 16 13.79 -19.70 -10.53
CA ARG A 16 15.00 -19.44 -11.31
C ARG A 16 15.88 -18.43 -10.56
N LEU A 17 16.66 -18.93 -9.61
CA LEU A 17 17.55 -18.10 -8.82
C LEU A 17 18.86 -17.80 -9.57
N SER A 18 19.39 -16.60 -9.38
CA SER A 18 20.71 -16.23 -9.89
C SER A 18 21.82 -16.98 -9.16
N ASP A 19 22.90 -17.32 -9.86
CA ASP A 19 24.03 -18.07 -9.29
C ASP A 19 24.54 -17.43 -8.00
N SER A 20 24.82 -18.25 -6.99
CA SER A 20 25.40 -17.78 -5.73
C SER A 20 26.74 -17.11 -6.00
N THR A 21 26.87 -15.85 -5.56
CA THR A 21 28.11 -15.08 -5.70
C THR A 21 28.95 -15.11 -4.43
N GLY A 22 28.53 -15.88 -3.41
CA GLY A 22 29.13 -15.86 -2.07
C GLY A 22 28.98 -14.53 -1.32
N ARG A 23 28.10 -13.64 -1.82
CA ARG A 23 27.82 -12.31 -1.26
C ARG A 23 26.40 -12.30 -0.70
N TYR A 24 26.16 -11.44 0.29
CA TYR A 24 24.91 -11.35 1.06
C TYR A 24 23.73 -10.84 0.20
N ARG A 25 22.88 -11.74 -0.28
CA ARG A 25 21.64 -11.44 -1.02
C ARG A 25 20.43 -11.60 -0.13
N LEU A 26 19.28 -11.21 -0.66
CA LEU A 26 18.01 -11.35 0.02
C LEU A 26 17.66 -12.81 0.31
N ALA A 27 18.04 -13.75 -0.55
CA ALA A 27 17.88 -15.18 -0.29
C ALA A 27 18.54 -15.63 1.04
N GLU A 28 19.69 -15.06 1.41
CA GLU A 28 20.36 -15.37 2.68
C GLU A 28 19.89 -14.50 3.85
N ALA A 29 19.32 -13.32 3.57
CA ALA A 29 18.81 -12.40 4.59
C ALA A 29 17.37 -12.72 5.04
N ILE A 30 16.59 -13.40 4.20
CA ILE A 30 15.19 -13.74 4.45
C ILE A 30 15.10 -15.14 5.05
N THR A 31 14.32 -15.30 6.12
CA THR A 31 13.92 -16.65 6.54
C THR A 31 12.77 -17.13 5.67
N ILE A 32 13.01 -18.13 4.83
CA ILE A 32 12.02 -18.62 3.86
C ILE A 32 11.35 -19.89 4.41
N TYR A 33 10.02 -19.88 4.48
CA TYR A 33 9.25 -21.09 4.77
C TYR A 33 9.24 -22.02 3.54
N THR A 34 9.82 -23.21 3.69
CA THR A 34 10.04 -24.22 2.64
C THR A 34 9.51 -25.57 3.09
N GLU A 35 9.36 -26.53 2.18
CA GLU A 35 8.84 -27.88 2.50
C GLU A 35 9.66 -28.60 3.59
N ASP A 36 10.97 -28.34 3.63
CA ASP A 36 11.91 -28.95 4.59
C ASP A 36 12.08 -28.15 5.90
N SER A 37 11.40 -27.01 6.06
CA SER A 37 11.52 -26.15 7.24
C SER A 37 10.25 -26.13 8.10
N THR A 38 10.43 -25.88 9.40
CA THR A 38 9.30 -25.62 10.29
C THR A 38 8.75 -24.22 10.05
N PHE A 39 7.43 -24.05 10.21
CA PHE A 39 6.82 -22.73 10.10
C PHE A 39 7.48 -21.75 11.08
N PRO A 40 7.94 -20.57 10.62
CA PRO A 40 8.69 -19.63 11.44
C PRO A 40 7.80 -18.95 12.50
N ASP A 41 8.42 -18.60 13.62
CA ASP A 41 7.81 -17.80 14.69
C ASP A 41 7.71 -16.33 14.25
N ILE A 42 6.53 -15.94 13.76
CA ILE A 42 6.28 -14.65 13.09
C ILE A 42 6.58 -13.42 13.97
N GLU A 43 6.49 -13.55 15.30
CA GLU A 43 6.69 -12.45 16.25
C GLU A 43 8.14 -11.89 16.24
N LYS A 44 9.07 -12.63 15.63
CA LYS A 44 10.49 -12.25 15.53
C LYS A 44 10.82 -11.40 14.31
N TYR A 45 9.85 -11.14 13.44
CA TYR A 45 10.08 -10.48 12.15
C TYR A 45 9.44 -9.11 12.09
N ASP A 46 10.04 -8.23 11.29
CA ASP A 46 9.53 -6.89 11.06
C ASP A 46 8.65 -6.84 9.80
N VAL A 47 8.95 -7.68 8.81
CA VAL A 47 8.25 -7.76 7.52
C VAL A 47 8.02 -9.22 7.13
N ALA A 48 6.81 -9.54 6.67
CA ALA A 48 6.43 -10.84 6.12
C ALA A 48 6.01 -10.72 4.65
N ILE A 49 6.61 -11.55 3.79
CA ILE A 49 6.25 -11.71 2.38
C ILE A 49 5.20 -12.80 2.26
N ILE A 50 4.11 -12.50 1.55
CA ILE A 50 2.97 -13.40 1.35
C ILE A 50 2.69 -13.47 -0.15
N GLY A 51 2.72 -14.67 -0.71
CA GLY A 51 2.26 -14.90 -2.08
C GLY A 51 0.77 -15.28 -2.11
N VAL A 52 0.02 -14.81 -3.11
CA VAL A 52 -1.39 -15.18 -3.28
C VAL A 52 -1.66 -15.53 -4.74
N GLY A 53 -1.53 -16.82 -5.06
CA GLY A 53 -1.74 -17.35 -6.41
C GLY A 53 -3.22 -17.55 -6.76
N ASP A 54 -4.00 -16.47 -6.79
CA ASP A 54 -5.41 -16.51 -7.16
C ASP A 54 -5.78 -15.40 -8.15
N ASP A 55 -6.29 -15.79 -9.31
CA ASP A 55 -6.68 -14.93 -10.42
C ASP A 55 -8.17 -15.08 -10.77
N ARG A 56 -8.95 -15.80 -9.95
CA ARG A 56 -10.35 -16.14 -10.25
C ARG A 56 -11.23 -14.91 -10.39
N ALA A 57 -10.98 -13.88 -9.60
CA ALA A 57 -11.74 -12.63 -9.56
C ALA A 57 -11.06 -11.45 -10.30
N THR A 58 -10.15 -11.74 -11.23
CA THR A 58 -9.65 -10.74 -12.20
C THR A 58 -9.86 -11.21 -13.64
N LEU A 59 -9.91 -10.27 -14.58
CA LEU A 59 -9.93 -10.59 -16.01
C LEU A 59 -8.54 -10.97 -16.54
N ASN A 60 -7.49 -10.62 -15.82
CA ASN A 60 -6.09 -10.83 -16.21
C ASN A 60 -5.59 -12.24 -15.82
N LYS A 61 -6.17 -13.27 -16.46
CA LYS A 61 -5.89 -14.67 -16.12
C LYS A 61 -4.42 -15.03 -16.32
N GLY A 62 -3.83 -15.71 -15.32
CA GLY A 62 -2.41 -16.07 -15.28
C GLY A 62 -1.58 -15.28 -14.27
N CYS A 63 -2.14 -14.21 -13.68
CA CYS A 63 -1.49 -13.47 -12.59
C CYS A 63 -1.36 -14.28 -11.29
N ASP A 64 -2.00 -15.45 -11.18
CA ASP A 64 -1.78 -16.39 -10.09
C ASP A 64 -0.34 -16.93 -10.04
N ASN A 65 0.43 -16.81 -11.12
CA ASN A 65 1.86 -17.16 -11.17
C ASN A 65 2.79 -16.01 -10.76
N ALA A 66 2.26 -14.81 -10.46
CA ALA A 66 3.06 -13.65 -10.07
C ALA A 66 3.99 -13.90 -8.87
N PRO A 67 3.55 -14.56 -7.77
CA PRO A 67 4.40 -14.70 -6.57
C PRO A 67 5.77 -15.32 -6.86
N ASP A 68 5.79 -16.43 -7.59
CA ASP A 68 7.03 -17.16 -7.88
C ASP A 68 7.86 -16.46 -8.97
N SER A 69 7.20 -15.80 -9.93
CA SER A 69 7.89 -14.98 -10.94
C SER A 69 8.66 -13.83 -10.30
N VAL A 70 8.03 -13.10 -9.38
CA VAL A 70 8.66 -11.98 -8.65
C VAL A 70 9.75 -12.49 -7.71
N ARG A 71 9.51 -13.58 -6.95
CA ARG A 71 10.52 -14.18 -6.05
C ARG A 71 11.81 -14.57 -6.77
N SER A 72 11.69 -15.10 -7.99
CA SER A 72 12.85 -15.51 -8.80
C SER A 72 13.83 -14.36 -9.05
N TRP A 73 13.33 -13.13 -9.18
CA TRP A 73 14.17 -11.93 -9.28
C TRP A 73 14.55 -11.37 -7.91
N PHE A 74 13.58 -11.28 -7.00
CA PHE A 74 13.72 -10.62 -5.71
C PHE A 74 14.79 -11.26 -4.83
N TYR A 75 14.81 -12.59 -4.70
CA TYR A 75 15.79 -13.29 -3.88
C TYR A 75 17.24 -13.10 -4.35
N GLY A 76 17.42 -12.78 -5.64
CA GLY A 76 18.74 -12.53 -6.24
C GLY A 76 19.32 -11.14 -5.94
N LEU A 77 18.51 -10.19 -5.47
CA LEU A 77 18.97 -8.84 -5.17
C LEU A 77 19.84 -8.82 -3.90
N PHE A 78 20.76 -7.85 -3.82
CA PHE A 78 21.62 -7.70 -2.65
C PHE A 78 20.87 -7.10 -1.47
N ALA A 79 21.09 -7.64 -0.27
CA ALA A 79 20.58 -7.05 0.96
C ALA A 79 21.61 -6.04 1.49
N HIS A 80 21.23 -4.78 1.68
CA HIS A 80 22.14 -3.73 2.17
C HIS A 80 21.87 -3.32 3.63
N TRP A 81 20.79 -3.80 4.22
CA TRP A 81 20.39 -3.52 5.60
C TRP A 81 20.53 -4.78 6.46
N ASN A 82 20.89 -4.59 7.72
CA ASN A 82 21.05 -5.64 8.72
C ASN A 82 20.12 -5.46 9.93
N ASN A 83 19.25 -4.44 9.89
CA ASN A 83 18.34 -4.05 10.97
C ASN A 83 16.87 -4.39 10.67
N VAL A 84 16.61 -5.24 9.67
CA VAL A 84 15.25 -5.67 9.31
C VAL A 84 15.24 -7.18 9.23
N ASN A 85 14.42 -7.81 10.07
CA ASN A 85 14.18 -9.23 10.05
C ASN A 85 13.01 -9.52 9.09
N ILE A 86 13.28 -10.30 8.05
CA ILE A 86 12.31 -10.58 7.00
C ILE A 86 12.01 -12.07 6.96
N VAL A 87 10.73 -12.41 6.84
CA VAL A 87 10.25 -13.77 6.63
C VAL A 87 9.46 -13.86 5.32
N ASP A 88 9.64 -14.92 4.56
CA ASP A 88 8.69 -15.30 3.51
C ASP A 88 7.85 -16.46 4.04
N VAL A 89 6.58 -16.18 4.31
CA VAL A 89 5.67 -17.16 4.92
C VAL A 89 5.04 -18.09 3.89
N GLY A 90 5.45 -18.00 2.62
CA GLY A 90 4.96 -18.84 1.54
C GLY A 90 3.76 -18.25 0.82
N ASN A 91 2.90 -19.13 0.33
CA ASN A 91 1.73 -18.78 -0.47
C ASN A 91 0.46 -19.08 0.31
N ILE A 92 -0.57 -18.24 0.19
CA ILE A 92 -1.93 -18.60 0.60
C ILE A 92 -2.36 -19.82 -0.20
N LYS A 93 -2.83 -20.86 0.50
CA LYS A 93 -3.45 -22.04 -0.08
C LYS A 93 -4.68 -21.61 -0.87
N LYS A 94 -4.68 -21.86 -2.17
CA LYS A 94 -5.82 -21.56 -3.04
C LYS A 94 -7.05 -22.34 -2.57
N GLY A 95 -8.06 -21.62 -2.09
CA GLY A 95 -9.27 -22.24 -1.55
C GLY A 95 -10.19 -22.81 -2.63
N HIS A 96 -11.22 -23.57 -2.25
CA HIS A 96 -12.17 -24.13 -3.21
C HIS A 96 -12.96 -23.03 -3.93
N ARG A 97 -13.32 -21.97 -3.22
CA ARG A 97 -13.90 -20.72 -3.73
C ARG A 97 -12.92 -19.56 -3.56
N VAL A 98 -13.14 -18.47 -4.27
CA VAL A 98 -12.35 -17.24 -4.08
C VAL A 98 -12.54 -16.66 -2.67
N ASP A 99 -13.77 -16.76 -2.14
CA ASP A 99 -14.11 -16.37 -0.76
C ASP A 99 -13.24 -17.08 0.29
N ASP A 100 -12.89 -18.35 0.05
CA ASP A 100 -12.01 -19.12 0.95
C ASP A 100 -10.58 -18.55 0.95
N THR A 101 -10.09 -18.11 -0.22
CA THR A 101 -8.79 -17.42 -0.34
C THR A 101 -8.84 -16.07 0.38
N TYR A 102 -9.92 -15.30 0.25
CA TYR A 102 -10.08 -14.04 0.97
C TYR A 102 -10.08 -14.23 2.49
N PHE A 103 -10.78 -15.27 2.97
CA PHE A 103 -10.78 -15.62 4.38
C PHE A 103 -9.37 -15.99 4.87
N ALA A 104 -8.65 -16.83 4.13
CA ALA A 104 -7.29 -17.23 4.47
C ALA A 104 -6.33 -16.01 4.52
N LEU A 105 -6.38 -15.13 3.51
CA LEU A 105 -5.56 -13.93 3.47
C LEU A 105 -5.91 -12.97 4.62
N LYS A 106 -7.21 -12.77 4.90
CA LYS A 106 -7.69 -11.98 6.04
C LYS A 106 -7.09 -12.46 7.36
N GLU A 107 -7.14 -13.77 7.64
CA GLU A 107 -6.65 -14.32 8.90
C GLU A 107 -5.12 -14.23 9.01
N VAL A 108 -4.38 -14.51 7.94
CA VAL A 108 -2.92 -14.37 7.91
C VAL A 108 -2.50 -12.92 8.15
N VAL A 109 -3.07 -11.96 7.42
CA VAL A 109 -2.73 -10.53 7.57
C VAL A 109 -3.16 -10.02 8.95
N SER A 110 -4.32 -10.43 9.47
CA SER A 110 -4.78 -10.05 10.81
C SER A 110 -3.80 -10.48 11.90
N GLU A 111 -3.26 -11.71 11.81
CA GLU A 111 -2.28 -12.20 12.76
C GLU A 111 -0.94 -11.46 12.66
N LEU A 112 -0.46 -11.15 11.44
CA LEU A 112 0.74 -10.34 11.24
C LEU A 112 0.57 -8.94 11.84
N LEU A 113 -0.57 -8.29 11.60
CA LEU A 113 -0.88 -6.96 12.15
C LEU A 113 -0.92 -6.95 13.68
N LYS A 114 -1.46 -7.99 14.32
CA LYS A 114 -1.49 -8.13 15.80
C LYS A 114 -0.08 -8.22 16.38
N ASN A 115 0.85 -8.80 15.64
CA ASN A 115 2.25 -8.96 16.02
C ASN A 115 3.14 -7.81 15.53
N ASN A 116 2.55 -6.74 14.96
CA ASN A 116 3.27 -5.60 14.37
C ASN A 116 4.23 -5.97 13.23
N VAL A 117 3.94 -7.07 12.52
CA VAL A 117 4.67 -7.49 11.32
C VAL A 117 4.02 -6.86 10.10
N VAL A 118 4.81 -6.15 9.28
CA VAL A 118 4.30 -5.53 8.05
C VAL A 118 4.11 -6.56 6.94
N SER A 119 2.93 -6.55 6.31
CA SER A 119 2.59 -7.50 5.24
C SER A 119 2.98 -6.96 3.87
N LEU A 120 3.90 -7.65 3.18
CA LEU A 120 4.27 -7.44 1.79
C LEU A 120 3.61 -8.53 0.94
N ILE A 121 2.53 -8.20 0.25
CA ILE A 121 1.70 -9.13 -0.50
C ILE A 121 2.09 -9.09 -1.98
N ILE A 122 2.34 -10.26 -2.57
CA ILE A 122 2.48 -10.45 -4.01
C ILE A 122 1.31 -11.33 -4.42
N GLY A 123 0.34 -10.86 -5.20
CA GLY A 123 -0.83 -11.69 -5.44
C GLY A 123 -1.69 -11.30 -6.62
N GLY A 124 -2.34 -12.29 -7.23
CA GLY A 124 -2.89 -12.22 -8.58
C GLY A 124 -3.77 -11.00 -8.85
N GLY A 125 -5.06 -11.12 -8.60
CA GLY A 125 -5.99 -10.01 -8.84
C GLY A 125 -5.93 -8.94 -7.75
N GLN A 126 -6.20 -7.69 -8.13
CA GLN A 126 -6.25 -6.57 -7.17
C GLN A 126 -7.46 -6.62 -6.22
N ASP A 127 -8.43 -7.48 -6.49
CA ASP A 127 -9.52 -7.81 -5.56
C ASP A 127 -9.03 -8.24 -4.17
N LEU A 128 -7.82 -8.79 -4.10
CA LEU A 128 -7.16 -9.16 -2.84
C LEU A 128 -6.96 -7.97 -1.89
N THR A 129 -6.98 -6.73 -2.38
CA THR A 129 -7.02 -5.53 -1.53
C THR A 129 -8.25 -5.49 -0.62
N TYR A 130 -9.40 -6.05 -1.04
CA TYR A 130 -10.57 -6.21 -0.18
C TYR A 130 -10.29 -7.16 1.00
N ALA A 131 -9.67 -8.31 0.74
CA ALA A 131 -9.30 -9.25 1.79
C ALA A 131 -8.26 -8.66 2.77
N ASN A 132 -7.31 -7.88 2.26
CA ASN A 132 -6.38 -7.11 3.08
C ASN A 132 -7.12 -6.10 3.97
N TYR A 133 -8.07 -5.33 3.42
CA TYR A 133 -8.93 -4.42 4.19
C TYR A 133 -9.71 -5.16 5.32
N LEU A 134 -10.26 -6.33 5.05
CA LEU A 134 -10.98 -7.13 6.06
C LEU A 134 -10.10 -7.58 7.23
N ALA A 135 -8.78 -7.65 7.07
CA ALA A 135 -7.87 -7.92 8.17
C ALA A 135 -7.89 -6.79 9.22
N TYR A 136 -8.09 -5.55 8.78
CA TYR A 136 -8.17 -4.39 9.67
C TYR A 136 -9.53 -4.29 10.39
N GLU A 137 -10.62 -4.71 9.74
CA GLU A 137 -11.89 -4.98 10.42
C GLU A 137 -11.69 -5.96 11.57
N ASN A 138 -10.95 -7.06 11.34
CA ASN A 138 -10.77 -8.13 12.32
C ASN A 138 -10.05 -7.66 13.59
N ILE A 139 -9.21 -6.63 13.49
CA ILE A 139 -8.54 -5.97 14.63
C ILE A 139 -9.23 -4.67 15.08
N GLY A 140 -10.38 -4.34 14.49
CA GLY A 140 -11.17 -3.16 14.84
C GLY A 140 -10.52 -1.82 14.49
N ARG A 141 -9.58 -1.78 13.54
CA ARG A 141 -8.79 -0.59 13.19
C ARG A 141 -9.39 0.12 11.99
N ILE A 142 -9.74 1.40 12.16
CA ILE A 142 -10.08 2.27 11.03
C ILE A 142 -8.79 2.69 10.33
N ILE A 143 -8.76 2.61 9.00
CA ILE A 143 -7.57 2.81 8.19
C ILE A 143 -7.76 3.74 6.99
N ASN A 144 -6.62 4.18 6.46
CA ASN A 144 -6.54 4.84 5.16
C ASN A 144 -5.94 3.87 4.13
N ILE A 145 -6.48 3.88 2.92
CA ILE A 145 -5.98 3.11 1.78
C ILE A 145 -5.47 4.08 0.72
N ALA A 146 -4.25 3.84 0.22
CA ALA A 146 -3.77 4.46 -1.01
C ALA A 146 -3.69 3.40 -2.12
N ALA A 147 -4.08 3.76 -3.34
CA ALA A 147 -3.99 2.90 -4.51
C ALA A 147 -3.22 3.60 -5.64
N ILE A 148 -2.22 2.93 -6.20
CA ILE A 148 -1.53 3.37 -7.42
C ILE A 148 -2.20 2.66 -8.60
N ASP A 149 -3.05 3.38 -9.32
CA ASP A 149 -3.99 2.77 -10.26
C ASP A 149 -4.45 3.76 -11.34
N PRO A 150 -4.51 3.36 -12.63
CA PRO A 150 -5.04 4.20 -13.70
C PRO A 150 -6.56 4.46 -13.60
N VAL A 151 -7.30 3.68 -12.82
CA VAL A 151 -8.76 3.75 -12.60
C VAL A 151 -9.10 3.68 -11.10
N PHE A 152 -10.40 3.70 -10.75
CA PHE A 152 -10.85 3.59 -9.36
C PHE A 152 -11.39 2.21 -8.98
N ASP A 153 -11.69 1.35 -9.95
CA ASP A 153 -12.26 0.01 -9.73
C ASP A 153 -13.53 0.00 -8.84
N LEU A 154 -14.48 0.87 -9.17
CA LEU A 154 -15.79 0.97 -8.51
C LEU A 154 -16.83 -0.01 -9.06
N GLY A 155 -16.54 -0.68 -10.18
CA GLY A 155 -17.50 -1.49 -10.92
C GLY A 155 -18.50 -0.63 -11.70
N HIS A 156 -18.98 -1.16 -12.83
CA HIS A 156 -20.09 -0.56 -13.60
C HIS A 156 -21.23 -1.58 -13.62
N ASP A 157 -22.17 -1.45 -12.68
CA ASP A 157 -23.33 -2.33 -12.50
C ASP A 157 -23.04 -3.79 -12.06
N GLU A 158 -21.80 -4.10 -11.70
CA GLU A 158 -21.40 -5.43 -11.24
C GLU A 158 -21.60 -5.59 -9.72
N HIS A 159 -22.43 -6.56 -9.31
CA HIS A 159 -22.61 -6.91 -7.90
C HIS A 159 -21.51 -7.81 -7.33
N GLU A 160 -20.74 -8.47 -8.20
CA GLU A 160 -19.71 -9.42 -7.79
C GLU A 160 -18.41 -8.69 -7.43
N LEU A 161 -17.72 -9.19 -6.41
CA LEU A 161 -16.40 -8.70 -6.01
C LEU A 161 -15.36 -9.20 -7.01
N ASN A 162 -14.65 -8.28 -7.65
CA ASN A 162 -13.58 -8.55 -8.58
C ASN A 162 -12.56 -7.39 -8.61
N SER A 163 -11.48 -7.54 -9.38
CA SER A 163 -10.40 -6.54 -9.44
C SER A 163 -10.83 -5.20 -10.01
N LYS A 164 -12.01 -5.12 -10.64
CA LYS A 164 -12.64 -3.90 -11.18
C LYS A 164 -13.76 -3.34 -10.32
N SER A 165 -14.13 -4.00 -9.21
CA SER A 165 -15.20 -3.57 -8.30
C SER A 165 -14.78 -3.53 -6.82
N TYR A 166 -13.56 -3.95 -6.46
CA TYR A 166 -13.17 -4.09 -5.05
C TYR A 166 -13.35 -2.81 -4.21
N LEU A 167 -13.16 -1.63 -4.80
CA LEU A 167 -13.30 -0.38 -4.06
C LEU A 167 -14.75 -0.12 -3.66
N SER A 168 -15.73 -0.40 -4.53
CA SER A 168 -17.13 -0.22 -4.16
C SER A 168 -17.57 -1.19 -3.06
N HIS A 169 -17.04 -2.42 -3.05
CA HIS A 169 -17.25 -3.37 -1.95
C HIS A 169 -16.67 -2.86 -0.62
N ILE A 170 -15.49 -2.22 -0.64
CA ILE A 170 -14.93 -1.57 0.57
C ILE A 170 -15.84 -0.42 1.05
N ILE A 171 -16.26 0.45 0.13
CA ILE A 171 -17.09 1.62 0.45
C ILE A 171 -18.44 1.20 1.06
N LEU A 172 -19.05 0.16 0.50
CA LEU A 172 -20.36 -0.34 0.92
C LEU A 172 -20.30 -1.30 2.12
N HIS A 173 -19.10 -1.72 2.55
CA HIS A 173 -18.92 -2.64 3.66
C HIS A 173 -19.46 -2.06 4.98
N GLN A 174 -20.19 -2.87 5.75
CA GLN A 174 -20.76 -2.48 7.03
C GLN A 174 -20.45 -3.50 8.14
N PRO A 175 -19.91 -3.07 9.29
CA PRO A 175 -19.51 -1.70 9.63
C PRO A 175 -18.27 -1.25 8.84
N ASN A 176 -18.21 0.03 8.46
CA ASN A 176 -17.11 0.55 7.64
C ASN A 176 -15.86 0.89 8.50
N PHE A 177 -14.70 0.44 8.04
CA PHE A 177 -13.37 0.68 8.62
C PHE A 177 -12.46 1.53 7.72
N LEU A 178 -12.95 2.01 6.58
CA LEU A 178 -12.26 2.96 5.72
C LEU A 178 -12.54 4.39 6.21
N PHE A 179 -11.47 5.13 6.54
CA PHE A 179 -11.56 6.56 6.83
C PHE A 179 -11.26 7.40 5.59
N ASN A 180 -10.15 7.11 4.92
CA ASN A 180 -9.77 7.80 3.69
C ASN A 180 -9.35 6.81 2.61
N TYR A 181 -9.65 7.16 1.37
CA TYR A 181 -9.07 6.53 0.20
C TYR A 181 -8.37 7.58 -0.67
N THR A 182 -7.18 7.24 -1.14
CA THR A 182 -6.38 8.07 -2.03
C THR A 182 -6.02 7.28 -3.28
N ASN A 183 -6.59 7.65 -4.44
CA ASN A 183 -6.09 7.17 -5.72
C ASN A 183 -4.94 8.08 -6.20
N ILE A 184 -3.87 7.44 -6.69
CA ILE A 184 -2.69 8.09 -7.24
C ILE A 184 -2.43 7.55 -8.63
N GLY A 185 -2.53 8.42 -9.63
CA GLY A 185 -2.20 8.08 -11.00
C GLY A 185 -3.39 7.78 -11.92
N TYR A 186 -4.63 8.09 -11.53
CA TYR A 186 -5.74 7.88 -12.47
C TYR A 186 -5.56 8.69 -13.76
N GLN A 187 -6.11 8.14 -14.84
CA GLN A 187 -6.08 8.76 -16.17
C GLN A 187 -7.52 9.10 -16.56
N THR A 188 -7.82 10.39 -16.75
CA THR A 188 -9.19 10.90 -16.94
C THR A 188 -9.99 10.21 -18.05
N TYR A 189 -9.32 9.68 -19.08
CA TYR A 189 -10.00 8.98 -20.17
C TYR A 189 -10.43 7.54 -19.84
N PHE A 190 -10.05 7.00 -18.67
CA PHE A 190 -10.55 5.72 -18.16
C PHE A 190 -11.53 5.85 -17.00
N VAL A 191 -11.81 7.08 -16.57
CA VAL A 191 -12.67 7.35 -15.40
C VAL A 191 -13.85 8.19 -15.85
N ASP A 192 -15.05 7.67 -15.66
CA ASP A 192 -16.29 8.39 -15.95
C ASP A 192 -16.56 9.51 -14.93
N GLN A 193 -17.44 10.44 -15.29
CA GLN A 193 -17.73 11.61 -14.46
C GLN A 193 -18.48 11.26 -13.18
N ASP A 194 -19.34 10.24 -13.19
CA ASP A 194 -20.12 9.85 -12.03
C ASP A 194 -19.21 9.25 -10.94
N SER A 195 -18.22 8.45 -11.36
CA SER A 195 -17.14 7.97 -10.50
C SER A 195 -16.35 9.11 -9.86
N LEU A 196 -15.96 10.14 -10.63
CA LEU A 196 -15.27 11.32 -10.07
C LEU A 196 -16.12 12.08 -9.05
N VAL A 197 -17.42 12.26 -9.35
CA VAL A 197 -18.37 12.91 -8.45
C VAL A 197 -18.54 12.09 -7.17
N LEU A 198 -18.65 10.77 -7.26
CA LEU A 198 -18.73 9.88 -6.10
C LEU A 198 -17.50 10.04 -5.20
N MET A 199 -16.29 9.95 -5.77
CA MET A 199 -15.05 10.11 -5.00
C MET A 199 -14.99 11.47 -4.29
N LYS A 200 -15.40 12.54 -4.98
CA LYS A 200 -15.46 13.89 -4.39
C LYS A 200 -16.49 13.99 -3.27
N ASN A 201 -17.67 13.41 -3.43
CA ASN A 201 -18.73 13.43 -2.42
C ASN A 201 -18.37 12.62 -1.17
N LEU A 202 -17.55 11.58 -1.33
CA LEU A 202 -16.96 10.83 -0.21
C LEU A 202 -15.71 11.51 0.39
N TYR A 203 -15.35 12.70 -0.12
CA TYR A 203 -14.14 13.45 0.25
C TYR A 203 -12.83 12.66 0.04
N PHE A 204 -12.82 11.67 -0.84
CA PHE A 204 -11.62 10.91 -1.19
C PHE A 204 -10.67 11.72 -2.08
N ASP A 205 -9.39 11.34 -2.04
CA ASP A 205 -8.35 11.99 -2.80
C ASP A 205 -8.19 11.31 -4.16
N THR A 206 -8.25 12.07 -5.24
CA THR A 206 -8.05 11.58 -6.60
C THR A 206 -6.95 12.39 -7.27
N ASN A 207 -5.82 11.75 -7.57
CA ASN A 207 -4.64 12.43 -8.09
C ASN A 207 -4.34 11.97 -9.50
N ARG A 208 -4.52 12.87 -10.48
CA ARG A 208 -4.33 12.55 -11.89
C ARG A 208 -2.84 12.32 -12.18
N LEU A 209 -2.52 11.30 -13.00
CA LEU A 209 -1.15 10.93 -13.36
C LEU A 209 -0.26 12.12 -13.76
N GLY A 210 -0.77 13.01 -14.62
CA GLY A 210 0.00 14.16 -15.10
C GLY A 210 0.39 15.14 -13.97
N ASN A 211 -0.49 15.34 -12.99
CA ASN A 211 -0.21 16.22 -11.85
C ASN A 211 0.80 15.57 -10.91
N VAL A 212 0.62 14.26 -10.64
CA VAL A 212 1.55 13.49 -9.80
C VAL A 212 2.95 13.46 -10.39
N LYS A 213 3.09 13.25 -11.70
CA LYS A 213 4.40 13.26 -12.37
C LYS A 213 5.05 14.65 -12.40
N ALA A 214 4.24 15.71 -12.46
CA ALA A 214 4.75 17.08 -12.41
C ALA A 214 5.34 17.42 -11.03
N ASP A 215 4.80 16.82 -9.98
CA ASP A 215 5.27 16.98 -8.61
C ASP A 215 5.22 15.66 -7.82
N MET A 216 6.28 14.87 -7.99
CA MET A 216 6.41 13.56 -7.34
C MET A 216 6.66 13.66 -5.83
N GLU A 217 6.99 14.84 -5.29
CA GLU A 217 7.22 15.01 -3.85
C GLU A 217 5.90 14.97 -3.08
N GLU A 218 4.81 15.43 -3.69
CA GLU A 218 3.48 15.36 -3.11
C GLU A 218 2.95 13.94 -2.91
N VAL A 219 3.58 12.93 -3.51
CA VAL A 219 3.23 11.53 -3.25
C VAL A 219 3.66 11.09 -1.84
N GLU A 220 4.74 11.66 -1.29
CA GLU A 220 5.24 11.29 0.04
C GLU A 220 4.16 11.41 1.12
N PRO A 221 3.50 12.58 1.33
CA PRO A 221 2.46 12.70 2.34
C PRO A 221 1.24 11.81 2.03
N MET A 222 0.91 11.57 0.76
CA MET A 222 -0.21 10.68 0.37
C MET A 222 0.04 9.23 0.82
N VAL A 223 1.21 8.67 0.52
CA VAL A 223 1.53 7.29 0.93
C VAL A 223 1.88 7.18 2.41
N ARG A 224 2.42 8.25 3.01
CA ARG A 224 2.67 8.31 4.45
C ARG A 224 1.38 8.28 5.27
N ASP A 225 0.29 8.79 4.72
CA ASP A 225 -1.01 8.74 5.40
C ASP A 225 -1.73 7.38 5.30
N ALA A 226 -1.27 6.47 4.43
CA ALA A 226 -1.90 5.18 4.22
C ALA A 226 -1.48 4.12 5.27
N ASP A 227 -2.42 3.26 5.66
CA ASP A 227 -2.14 2.02 6.38
C ASP A 227 -1.96 0.84 5.38
N ILE A 228 -2.71 0.87 4.26
CA ILE A 228 -2.57 -0.07 3.11
C ILE A 228 -2.16 0.70 1.85
N LEU A 229 -1.15 0.19 1.12
CA LEU A 229 -0.85 0.60 -0.25
C LEU A 229 -1.16 -0.54 -1.23
N SER A 230 -2.08 -0.31 -2.17
CA SER A 230 -2.42 -1.22 -3.27
C SER A 230 -1.77 -0.74 -4.57
N ILE A 231 -1.07 -1.62 -5.29
CA ILE A 231 -0.41 -1.26 -6.55
C ILE A 231 -0.92 -2.16 -7.68
N ASP A 232 -1.56 -1.56 -8.68
CA ASP A 232 -1.87 -2.20 -9.96
C ASP A 232 -0.69 -2.02 -10.92
N ILE A 233 -0.21 -3.10 -11.55
CA ILE A 233 0.80 -2.99 -12.62
C ILE A 233 0.33 -2.13 -13.80
N GLY A 234 -0.98 -2.05 -14.06
CA GLY A 234 -1.58 -1.23 -15.10
C GLY A 234 -1.34 0.27 -14.95
N SER A 235 -0.88 0.71 -13.77
CA SER A 235 -0.45 2.10 -13.52
C SER A 235 0.93 2.43 -14.12
N ILE A 236 1.69 1.41 -14.50
CA ILE A 236 3.05 1.51 -15.05
C ILE A 236 2.98 1.45 -16.57
N LYS A 237 3.76 2.29 -17.27
CA LYS A 237 3.75 2.27 -18.74
C LYS A 237 4.32 0.94 -19.27
N HIS A 238 3.72 0.43 -20.35
CA HIS A 238 4.05 -0.84 -20.99
C HIS A 238 5.55 -1.00 -21.29
N SER A 239 6.25 0.08 -21.66
CA SER A 239 7.69 -0.01 -21.97
C SER A 239 8.56 -0.35 -20.76
N GLU A 240 8.04 -0.24 -19.54
CA GLU A 240 8.71 -0.64 -18.30
C GLU A 240 8.11 -1.91 -17.69
N ALA A 241 6.80 -2.13 -17.91
CA ALA A 241 6.07 -3.24 -17.34
C ALA A 241 5.09 -3.87 -18.36
N PRO A 242 5.53 -4.80 -19.22
CA PRO A 242 4.69 -5.41 -20.24
C PRO A 242 3.76 -6.52 -19.72
N ALA A 243 3.91 -7.00 -18.47
CA ALA A 243 3.24 -8.17 -17.92
C ALA A 243 1.74 -7.99 -17.61
N MET A 244 0.95 -7.58 -18.59
CA MET A 244 -0.52 -7.46 -18.53
C MET A 244 -1.08 -7.53 -19.96
N ASP A 245 -2.18 -8.28 -20.17
CA ASP A 245 -2.79 -8.49 -21.51
C ASP A 245 -3.06 -7.16 -22.25
N LYS A 246 -3.48 -6.13 -21.50
CA LYS A 246 -3.79 -4.79 -22.03
C LYS A 246 -2.92 -3.72 -21.34
N ALA A 247 -1.62 -3.95 -21.28
CA ALA A 247 -0.68 -2.97 -20.75
C ALA A 247 -0.73 -1.64 -21.53
N MET A 248 -0.69 -0.53 -20.80
CA MET A 248 -1.01 0.80 -21.33
C MET A 248 0.26 1.56 -21.73
N PRO A 249 0.23 2.35 -22.82
CA PRO A 249 1.43 3.07 -23.27
C PRO A 249 1.86 4.19 -22.31
N ASN A 250 0.93 4.73 -21.52
CA ASN A 250 1.15 5.81 -20.56
C ASN A 250 0.95 5.32 -19.14
N GLY A 251 1.81 5.78 -18.23
CA GLY A 251 1.83 5.39 -16.84
C GLY A 251 3.07 5.95 -16.13
N PHE A 252 3.29 5.47 -14.91
CA PHE A 252 4.53 5.72 -14.19
C PHE A 252 5.71 5.01 -14.86
N THR A 253 6.91 5.55 -14.66
CA THR A 253 8.17 4.87 -14.96
C THR A 253 8.56 3.93 -13.81
N GLY A 254 9.48 3.00 -14.07
CA GLY A 254 10.00 2.14 -13.00
C GLY A 254 10.67 2.93 -11.87
N GLU A 255 11.41 4.00 -12.20
CA GLU A 255 12.04 4.90 -11.23
C GLU A 255 11.01 5.63 -10.35
N GLU A 256 9.93 6.13 -10.94
CA GLU A 256 8.84 6.77 -10.21
C GLU A 256 8.18 5.78 -9.23
N MET A 257 7.91 4.55 -9.67
CA MET A 257 7.33 3.51 -8.80
C MET A 257 8.27 3.10 -7.66
N CYS A 258 9.57 2.99 -7.93
CA CYS A 258 10.58 2.74 -6.90
C CYS A 258 10.62 3.86 -5.86
N ARG A 259 10.51 5.13 -6.29
CA ARG A 259 10.44 6.30 -5.39
C ARG A 259 9.19 6.23 -4.51
N ILE A 260 8.03 5.91 -5.08
CA ILE A 260 6.77 5.74 -4.33
C ILE A 260 6.90 4.62 -3.29
N CYS A 261 7.46 3.46 -3.67
CA CYS A 261 7.65 2.34 -2.76
C CYS A 261 8.64 2.67 -1.63
N ARG A 262 9.69 3.45 -1.93
CA ARG A 262 10.61 3.95 -0.90
C ARG A 262 9.92 4.87 0.10
N TYR A 263 9.08 5.81 -0.35
CA TYR A 263 8.27 6.65 0.54
C TYR A 263 7.33 5.82 1.41
N ALA A 264 6.65 4.83 0.81
CA ALA A 264 5.79 3.90 1.53
C ALA A 264 6.55 3.13 2.62
N GLY A 265 7.77 2.65 2.32
CA GLY A 265 8.64 2.01 3.29
C GLY A 265 9.00 2.91 4.48
N MET A 266 9.27 4.20 4.22
CA MET A 266 9.61 5.19 5.26
C MET A 266 8.43 5.64 6.13
N SER A 267 7.20 5.22 5.82
CA SER A 267 6.00 5.56 6.60
C SER A 267 5.90 4.69 7.84
N ASP A 268 5.87 5.30 9.03
CA ASP A 268 5.63 4.57 10.28
C ASP A 268 4.16 4.09 10.42
N LYS A 269 3.24 4.64 9.60
CA LYS A 269 1.81 4.30 9.63
C LYS A 269 1.46 3.08 8.77
N LEU A 270 2.18 2.88 7.66
CA LEU A 270 1.90 1.84 6.69
C LEU A 270 2.27 0.46 7.21
N THR A 271 1.27 -0.43 7.25
CA THR A 271 1.41 -1.79 7.77
C THR A 271 1.11 -2.88 6.74
N SER A 272 0.66 -2.52 5.54
CA SER A 272 0.58 -3.46 4.42
C SER A 272 0.79 -2.80 3.06
N ILE A 273 1.48 -3.49 2.17
CA ILE A 273 1.65 -3.14 0.76
C ILE A 273 1.37 -4.37 -0.10
N GLY A 274 0.64 -4.19 -1.20
CA GLY A 274 0.30 -5.25 -2.15
C GLY A 274 0.65 -4.89 -3.58
N PHE A 275 1.20 -5.87 -4.30
CA PHE A 275 1.58 -5.79 -5.71
C PHE A 275 0.71 -6.76 -6.52
N TYR A 276 -0.11 -6.23 -7.42
CA TYR A 276 -1.19 -6.97 -8.07
C TYR A 276 -1.16 -6.89 -9.59
N GLU A 277 -1.92 -7.76 -10.24
CA GLU A 277 -2.17 -7.77 -11.70
C GLU A 277 -0.94 -8.06 -12.57
N LEU A 278 0.20 -8.43 -11.99
CA LEU A 278 1.33 -8.93 -12.80
C LEU A 278 0.99 -10.28 -13.39
N ASN A 279 0.99 -10.40 -14.72
CA ASN A 279 0.76 -11.65 -15.43
C ASN A 279 2.04 -12.11 -16.15
N PRO A 280 2.75 -13.11 -15.61
CA PRO A 280 4.02 -13.57 -16.18
C PRO A 280 3.92 -14.05 -17.63
N SER A 281 2.73 -14.42 -18.11
CA SER A 281 2.52 -14.86 -19.50
C SER A 281 2.76 -13.75 -20.53
N PHE A 282 2.68 -12.48 -20.12
CA PHE A 282 2.96 -11.30 -20.95
C PHE A 282 4.30 -10.64 -20.60
N ASP A 283 5.06 -11.22 -19.67
CA ASP A 283 6.28 -10.59 -19.16
C ASP A 283 7.50 -10.88 -20.06
N ASP A 284 7.83 -9.94 -20.93
CA ASP A 284 8.99 -10.07 -21.80
C ASP A 284 10.29 -10.06 -20.99
N ASN A 285 11.02 -11.19 -21.03
CA ASN A 285 12.26 -11.43 -20.29
C ASN A 285 12.18 -11.16 -18.77
N GLY A 286 10.97 -11.19 -18.17
CA GLY A 286 10.78 -10.95 -16.75
C GLY A 286 10.94 -9.48 -16.34
N ALA A 287 10.83 -8.53 -17.27
CA ALA A 287 11.02 -7.10 -17.00
C ALA A 287 10.08 -6.58 -15.90
N SER A 288 8.80 -6.93 -15.94
CA SER A 288 7.82 -6.55 -14.94
C SER A 288 8.08 -7.22 -13.59
N ALA A 289 8.36 -8.52 -13.57
CA ALA A 289 8.61 -9.25 -12.33
C ALA A 289 9.88 -8.72 -11.63
N HIS A 290 10.89 -8.37 -12.42
CA HIS A 290 12.10 -7.74 -11.90
C HIS A 290 11.83 -6.30 -11.42
N LEU A 291 10.97 -5.53 -12.09
CA LEU A 291 10.57 -4.21 -11.61
C LEU A 291 9.83 -4.30 -10.27
N TYR A 292 8.89 -5.25 -10.11
CA TYR A 292 8.23 -5.51 -8.83
C TYR A 292 9.24 -5.92 -7.74
N ALA A 293 10.22 -6.77 -8.07
CA ALA A 293 11.30 -7.09 -7.14
C ALA A 293 12.10 -5.85 -6.71
N GLN A 294 12.40 -4.91 -7.62
CA GLN A 294 13.07 -3.65 -7.28
C GLN A 294 12.19 -2.73 -6.44
N MET A 295 10.90 -2.65 -6.72
CA MET A 295 9.92 -1.89 -5.93
C MET A 295 9.84 -2.42 -4.49
N MET A 296 9.78 -3.75 -4.32
CA MET A 296 9.85 -4.41 -3.01
C MET A 296 11.18 -4.13 -2.31
N TRP A 297 12.28 -4.14 -3.05
CA TRP A 297 13.60 -3.80 -2.50
C TRP A 297 13.65 -2.37 -1.98
N TYR A 298 13.14 -1.40 -2.74
CA TYR A 298 13.08 0.00 -2.33
C TYR A 298 12.11 0.23 -1.16
N PHE A 299 11.04 -0.56 -1.08
CA PHE A 299 10.18 -0.58 0.10
C PHE A 299 10.96 -0.99 1.35
N LEU A 300 11.74 -2.07 1.28
CA LEU A 300 12.57 -2.52 2.41
C LEU A 300 13.69 -1.53 2.75
N ASP A 301 14.30 -0.91 1.74
CA ASP A 301 15.25 0.19 1.93
C ASP A 301 14.57 1.38 2.64
N GLY A 302 13.33 1.72 2.28
CA GLY A 302 12.51 2.71 2.99
C GLY A 302 12.23 2.30 4.44
N PHE A 303 11.82 1.05 4.63
CA PHE A 303 11.47 0.47 5.93
C PHE A 303 12.65 0.48 6.89
N SER A 304 13.84 0.06 6.43
CA SER A 304 15.07 0.08 7.24
C SER A 304 15.46 1.49 7.71
N ASN A 305 14.92 2.53 7.06
CA ASN A 305 15.14 3.94 7.35
C ASN A 305 13.97 4.61 8.08
N ARG A 306 12.98 3.87 8.58
CA ARG A 306 11.91 4.41 9.46
C ARG A 306 12.52 5.12 10.66
N ARG A 307 11.94 6.27 11.02
CA ARG A 307 12.50 7.19 12.03
C ARG A 307 11.64 7.32 13.28
N ASP A 308 10.48 6.66 13.31
CA ASP A 308 9.48 6.77 14.37
C ASP A 308 9.23 8.25 14.71
N ASP A 309 8.73 8.97 13.72
CA ASP A 309 8.46 10.41 13.78
C ASP A 309 6.98 10.74 13.61
N PHE A 310 6.10 9.75 13.75
CA PHE A 310 4.67 9.99 13.83
C PHE A 310 4.33 10.81 15.10
N PRO A 311 3.56 11.91 15.04
CA PRO A 311 3.38 12.87 16.15
C PRO A 311 2.66 12.40 17.43
N ALA A 312 2.52 11.10 17.69
CA ALA A 312 1.69 10.57 18.76
C ALA A 312 2.28 10.70 20.19
N ASN A 313 3.61 10.87 20.34
CA ASN A 313 4.26 10.56 21.62
C ASN A 313 5.21 11.62 22.24
N ASP A 314 5.61 12.69 21.56
CA ASP A 314 6.54 13.66 22.18
C ASP A 314 6.55 15.05 21.52
N SER A 315 6.05 16.07 22.20
CA SER A 315 6.03 17.45 21.71
C SER A 315 7.42 18.07 21.53
N LYS A 316 8.47 17.51 22.13
CA LYS A 316 9.83 18.07 22.07
C LYS A 316 10.51 17.87 20.71
N ASN A 317 10.10 16.86 19.95
CA ASN A 317 10.70 16.52 18.66
C ASN A 317 10.13 17.31 17.48
N TYR A 318 9.21 18.24 17.72
CA TYR A 318 8.56 19.02 16.68
C TYR A 318 8.73 20.52 16.89
N VAL A 319 8.69 21.26 15.79
CA VAL A 319 8.45 22.70 15.77
C VAL A 319 6.99 22.92 15.39
N LYS A 320 6.27 23.69 16.21
CA LYS A 320 4.85 23.97 16.02
C LYS A 320 4.68 25.32 15.34
N PHE A 321 3.97 25.33 14.22
CA PHE A 321 3.58 26.55 13.50
C PHE A 321 2.07 26.71 13.60
N LYS A 322 1.64 27.95 13.75
CA LYS A 322 0.26 28.33 14.01
C LYS A 322 -0.11 29.40 12.99
N VAL A 323 -1.14 29.15 12.19
CA VAL A 323 -1.53 29.99 11.07
C VAL A 323 -3.00 30.38 11.22
N GLN A 324 -3.26 31.68 11.31
CA GLN A 324 -4.61 32.23 11.30
C GLN A 324 -5.02 32.51 9.85
N ILE A 325 -6.10 31.88 9.41
CA ILE A 325 -6.68 32.11 8.08
C ILE A 325 -7.78 33.18 8.18
N GLU A 326 -7.86 34.05 7.18
CA GLU A 326 -8.92 35.07 7.11
C GLU A 326 -10.29 34.40 6.95
N ASN A 327 -11.30 34.89 7.68
CA ASN A 327 -12.66 34.35 7.67
C ASN A 327 -12.79 32.88 8.10
N PHE A 328 -11.78 32.33 8.80
CA PHE A 328 -11.84 31.01 9.42
C PHE A 328 -11.66 31.16 10.93
N GLU A 329 -12.61 30.64 11.72
CA GLU A 329 -12.65 30.87 13.17
C GLU A 329 -11.53 30.14 13.93
N GLU A 330 -11.07 29.01 13.41
CA GLU A 330 -10.03 28.19 14.04
C GLU A 330 -8.63 28.52 13.49
N GLU A 331 -7.61 28.30 14.31
CA GLU A 331 -6.21 28.45 13.90
C GLU A 331 -5.68 27.10 13.39
N LEU A 332 -5.06 27.07 12.21
CA LEU A 332 -4.41 25.86 11.73
C LEU A 332 -3.09 25.64 12.47
N THR A 333 -2.87 24.40 12.88
CA THR A 333 -1.64 23.98 13.55
C THR A 333 -0.86 23.01 12.66
N PHE A 334 0.38 23.38 12.36
CA PHE A 334 1.34 22.53 11.66
C PHE A 334 2.44 22.07 12.62
N LEU A 335 2.95 20.86 12.40
CA LEU A 335 4.08 20.27 13.10
C LEU A 335 5.16 19.92 12.07
N LYS A 336 6.39 20.40 12.28
CA LYS A 336 7.57 19.97 11.53
C LYS A 336 8.45 19.09 12.42
N SER A 337 8.76 17.89 11.97
CA SER A 337 9.70 17.00 12.67
C SER A 337 11.11 17.58 12.63
N LYS A 338 11.77 17.67 13.78
CA LYS A 338 13.19 18.04 13.88
C LYS A 338 14.13 16.93 13.41
N LYS A 339 13.62 15.69 13.28
CA LYS A 339 14.41 14.51 12.88
C LYS A 339 14.49 14.37 11.36
N THR A 340 13.40 14.71 10.67
CA THR A 340 13.18 14.33 9.26
C THR A 340 12.72 15.48 8.38
N ASP A 341 12.46 16.65 8.96
CA ASP A 341 11.86 17.81 8.28
C ASP A 341 10.47 17.56 7.65
N ARG A 342 9.86 16.39 7.88
CA ARG A 342 8.50 16.06 7.46
C ARG A 342 7.46 16.88 8.21
N TRP A 343 6.33 17.12 7.56
CA TRP A 343 5.25 17.96 8.09
C TRP A 343 3.96 17.17 8.33
N TRP A 344 3.20 17.66 9.31
CA TRP A 344 1.84 17.25 9.63
C TRP A 344 0.98 18.47 9.93
N MET A 345 -0.30 18.37 9.61
CA MET A 345 -1.35 19.25 10.14
C MET A 345 -2.10 18.56 11.26
N ILE A 346 -2.55 19.33 12.25
CA ILE A 346 -3.46 18.85 13.29
C ILE A 346 -4.88 19.26 12.93
N VAL A 347 -5.77 18.27 12.87
CA VAL A 347 -7.21 18.47 12.71
C VAL A 347 -7.88 18.29 14.07
N SER A 348 -8.69 19.26 14.51
CA SER A 348 -9.47 19.17 15.74
C SER A 348 -10.96 18.97 15.41
N SER A 349 -11.55 17.87 15.89
CA SER A 349 -13.01 17.68 15.83
C SER A 349 -13.58 17.37 17.21
N LYS A 350 -14.83 17.79 17.44
CA LYS A 350 -15.61 17.50 18.66
C LYS A 350 -15.91 16.00 18.82
N ASP A 351 -15.97 15.25 17.72
CA ASP A 351 -16.22 13.79 17.71
C ASP A 351 -14.96 12.94 18.01
N MET A 352 -13.80 13.59 18.17
CA MET A 352 -12.56 12.94 18.60
C MET A 352 -12.57 12.44 20.05
N VAL A 353 -13.70 12.56 20.77
CA VAL A 353 -13.89 11.94 22.09
C VAL A 353 -13.76 10.41 22.01
N SER A 354 -14.00 9.80 20.84
CA SER A 354 -13.74 8.37 20.65
C SER A 354 -12.26 8.11 20.31
N GLN A 355 -11.60 7.23 21.07
CA GLN A 355 -10.22 6.80 20.81
C GLN A 355 -10.01 6.20 19.39
N LYS A 356 -11.11 5.86 18.70
CA LYS A 356 -11.13 5.21 17.39
C LYS A 356 -10.54 6.07 16.27
N TYR A 357 -10.67 7.40 16.31
CA TYR A 357 -10.19 8.31 15.25
C TYR A 357 -8.88 9.04 15.58
N LYS A 358 -8.28 8.77 16.74
CA LYS A 358 -7.09 9.51 17.21
C LYS A 358 -5.90 9.46 16.23
N ARG A 359 -5.73 8.35 15.51
CA ARG A 359 -4.67 8.18 14.49
C ARG A 359 -4.84 9.11 13.28
N HIS A 360 -6.05 9.58 13.01
CA HIS A 360 -6.39 10.42 11.85
C HIS A 360 -6.33 11.92 12.16
N GLN A 361 -5.96 12.29 13.39
CA GLN A 361 -5.78 13.68 13.81
C GLN A 361 -4.55 14.34 13.18
N TYR A 362 -3.48 13.57 12.99
CA TYR A 362 -2.22 14.05 12.46
C TYR A 362 -2.15 13.72 10.98
N VAL A 363 -2.50 14.69 10.14
CA VAL A 363 -2.57 14.53 8.69
C VAL A 363 -1.20 14.85 8.10
N PRO A 364 -0.48 13.89 7.50
CA PRO A 364 0.71 14.18 6.70
C PRO A 364 0.46 15.28 5.69
N CYS A 365 1.35 16.27 5.64
CA CYS A 365 1.25 17.37 4.70
C CYS A 365 2.64 17.72 4.15
N SER A 366 2.65 18.55 3.11
CA SER A 366 3.89 19.11 2.56
C SER A 366 4.15 20.51 3.11
N TYR A 367 5.28 21.09 2.68
CA TYR A 367 5.57 22.50 2.94
C TYR A 367 4.65 23.42 2.13
N ASP A 368 4.18 22.96 0.97
CA ASP A 368 3.28 23.73 0.12
C ASP A 368 1.89 23.88 0.77
N ASP A 369 1.39 22.85 1.45
CA ASP A 369 0.19 22.97 2.30
C ASP A 369 0.33 24.09 3.34
N TYR A 370 1.53 24.24 3.93
CA TYR A 370 1.82 25.32 4.86
C TYR A 370 1.86 26.69 4.15
N GLN A 371 2.43 26.78 2.94
CA GLN A 371 2.41 28.02 2.15
C GLN A 371 0.99 28.42 1.74
N THR A 372 0.14 27.48 1.34
CA THR A 372 -1.28 27.71 1.05
C THR A 372 -1.99 28.36 2.25
N ALA A 373 -1.76 27.83 3.46
CA ALA A 373 -2.30 28.41 4.68
C ALA A 373 -1.79 29.84 4.94
N LEU A 374 -0.51 30.11 4.68
CA LEU A 374 0.05 31.47 4.82
C LEU A 374 -0.55 32.46 3.81
N ASN A 375 -1.03 31.98 2.67
CA ASN A 375 -1.74 32.78 1.68
C ASN A 375 -3.25 32.91 1.98
N HIS A 376 -3.66 32.62 3.21
CA HIS A 376 -5.05 32.67 3.68
C HIS A 376 -6.01 31.71 2.96
N GLU A 377 -5.49 30.60 2.43
CA GLU A 377 -6.27 29.53 1.80
C GLU A 377 -6.24 28.27 2.67
N LEU A 378 -7.38 27.59 2.82
CA LEU A 378 -7.43 26.32 3.56
C LEU A 378 -6.81 25.20 2.71
N PRO A 379 -5.81 24.45 3.22
CA PRO A 379 -5.28 23.30 2.51
C PRO A 379 -6.37 22.23 2.31
N ASP A 380 -6.49 21.72 1.08
CA ASP A 380 -7.54 20.77 0.69
C ASP A 380 -7.49 19.48 1.53
N ARG A 381 -6.29 18.97 1.83
CA ARG A 381 -6.08 17.81 2.71
C ARG A 381 -6.68 18.02 4.10
N TRP A 382 -6.48 19.19 4.69
CA TRP A 382 -7.04 19.52 6.01
C TRP A 382 -8.55 19.57 5.94
N TRP A 383 -9.09 20.29 4.94
CA TRP A 383 -10.53 20.46 4.76
C TRP A 383 -11.25 19.13 4.60
N LYS A 384 -10.75 18.23 3.75
CA LYS A 384 -11.33 16.90 3.53
C LYS A 384 -11.34 16.06 4.80
N VAL A 385 -10.28 16.07 5.59
CA VAL A 385 -10.24 15.32 6.85
C VAL A 385 -11.23 15.90 7.85
N GLN A 386 -11.35 17.23 7.94
CA GLN A 386 -12.36 17.87 8.79
C GLN A 386 -13.78 17.48 8.38
N GLN A 387 -14.11 17.49 7.09
CA GLN A 387 -15.43 17.11 6.58
C GLN A 387 -15.81 15.66 6.92
N LYS A 388 -14.83 14.74 6.97
CA LYS A 388 -15.07 13.35 7.37
C LYS A 388 -15.23 13.16 8.88
N LEU A 389 -14.80 14.14 9.68
CA LEU A 389 -14.86 14.11 11.14
C LEU A 389 -16.01 14.96 11.71
N MET A 390 -16.80 15.58 10.84
CA MET A 390 -18.08 16.24 11.15
C MET A 390 -19.23 15.28 10.89
#